data_AF-A0A383V2Z9-F1
#
_entry.id   AF-A0A383V2Z9-F1
#
_cell.length_a   1.000
_cell.length_b   1.000
_cell.length_c   1.000
_cell.angle_alpha   90.00
_cell.angle_beta   90.00
_cell.angle_gamma   90.00
#
_symmetry.space_group_name_H-M   'P 1'
#
loop_
_entity.id
_entity.type
_entity.pdbx_description
1 polymer ?
#
loop_
_entity_poly.entity_id
_entity_poly.type
_entity_poly.pdbx_seq_one_letter_code
_entity_poly.pdbx_strand_id
1 'polypeptide(L)'
;MKIQSTALGVIISSFFYTIVAKDGPGDYVCDRDYLLSDRISEYVKGSCKSLKYAQISNRHPVTFDGSSHFDILDATLFATPARIHYMKKFIGGNIGKNRIVIYSMCNVVGLVYVTNQSYKRCVKILDSIDESWSTSLTISNRLPKTYGHDCNSKIFILEETLQYYRNLKLPISTLNKRKMRHYIDTIISTEFVEKQVYLWPIQVNGKFRKYSLDKIKTLHRMAVDKDLIFMGMMYRQGSEWKRCKHIEYVDPEPPRSLDPTKNSIGEYIFENVSAYKCDDVYLSAITINSHMQAACTSLSEDQRNTVGFIAMWPIRREEFSMASIARWNYYVKYDHECNFLGVYLRLNNSYAECEKDESSLHPNKQRPTLTCLNLFPH
;
A
#
# COMPACT_ATOMS: atom_id res chain seq x y z
N MET A 1 7.07 66.18 34.01
CA MET A 1 8.22 65.59 33.28
C MET A 1 8.66 64.30 33.99
N LYS A 2 8.20 63.15 33.51
CA LYS A 2 8.89 61.85 33.45
C LYS A 2 7.88 60.78 33.01
N ILE A 3 8.12 60.30 31.80
CA ILE A 3 7.46 59.20 31.11
C ILE A 3 7.97 57.90 31.73
N GLN A 4 7.12 56.87 31.88
CA GLN A 4 7.55 55.49 31.63
C GLN A 4 6.36 54.53 31.45
N SER A 5 6.16 54.21 30.17
CA SER A 5 5.85 52.91 29.56
C SER A 5 4.76 52.02 30.17
N THR A 6 3.54 52.17 29.66
CA THR A 6 2.59 51.06 29.56
C THR A 6 3.07 50.09 28.46
N ALA A 7 3.70 48.98 28.87
CA ALA A 7 3.98 47.87 27.98
C ALA A 7 2.65 47.16 27.64
N LEU A 8 2.12 47.41 26.45
CA LEU A 8 1.01 46.65 25.88
C LEU A 8 1.52 45.24 25.56
N GLY A 9 1.25 44.28 26.45
CA GLY A 9 1.51 42.87 26.19
C GLY A 9 0.53 42.37 25.12
N VAL A 10 0.95 42.39 23.86
CA VAL A 10 0.23 41.69 22.78
C VAL A 10 0.46 40.20 22.99
N ILE A 11 -0.52 39.52 23.59
CA ILE A 11 -0.58 38.06 23.56
C ILE A 11 -0.93 37.68 22.11
N ILE A 12 0.08 37.47 21.28
CA ILE A 12 -0.09 36.76 20.02
C ILE A 12 -0.35 35.30 20.42
N SER A 13 -1.63 34.98 20.64
CA SER A 13 -2.10 33.60 20.68
C SER A 13 -1.82 33.03 19.30
N SER A 14 -0.65 32.43 19.16
CA SER A 14 -0.29 31.63 18.01
C SER A 14 -1.13 30.37 18.12
N PHE A 15 -2.39 30.46 17.70
CA PHE A 15 -3.12 29.30 17.25
C PHE A 15 -2.32 28.76 16.06
N PHE A 16 -1.36 27.89 16.36
CA PHE A 16 -0.89 26.91 15.40
C PHE A 16 -2.13 26.07 15.08
N TYR A 17 -2.94 26.55 14.15
CA TYR A 17 -3.56 25.66 13.19
C TYR A 17 -2.38 24.95 12.54
N THR A 18 -1.97 23.84 13.13
CA THR A 18 -1.41 22.76 12.34
C THR A 18 -2.46 22.53 11.27
N ILE A 19 -2.19 23.07 10.08
CA ILE A 19 -2.74 22.56 8.84
C ILE A 19 -2.16 21.15 8.76
N VAL A 20 -2.75 20.23 9.53
CA VAL A 20 -2.64 18.81 9.27
C VAL A 20 -3.22 18.71 7.87
N ALA A 21 -2.35 18.49 6.89
CA ALA A 21 -2.79 18.22 5.54
C ALA A 21 -3.93 17.21 5.64
N LYS A 22 -5.09 17.57 5.10
CA LYS A 22 -6.30 16.73 5.04
C LYS A 22 -6.12 15.51 4.14
N ASP A 23 -4.89 15.06 3.92
CA ASP A 23 -4.58 13.94 3.07
C ASP A 23 -4.66 12.67 3.91
N GLY A 24 -5.90 12.32 4.27
CA GLY A 24 -6.19 10.96 4.71
C GLY A 24 -5.67 9.96 3.68
N PRO A 25 -5.51 8.67 4.07
CA PRO A 25 -4.95 7.66 3.17
C PRO A 25 -5.67 7.61 1.82
N GLY A 26 -6.97 7.93 1.81
CA GLY A 26 -7.87 7.84 0.67
C GLY A 26 -8.38 6.42 0.49
N ASP A 27 -9.30 6.24 -0.44
CA ASP A 27 -9.86 4.93 -0.75
C ASP A 27 -8.94 4.12 -1.67
N TYR A 28 -8.91 2.80 -1.46
CA TYR A 28 -8.09 1.88 -2.24
C TYR A 28 -8.87 0.69 -2.78
N VAL A 29 -8.45 0.19 -3.94
CA VAL A 29 -8.81 -1.15 -4.42
C VAL A 29 -7.60 -2.06 -4.42
N CYS A 30 -7.74 -3.19 -3.72
CA CYS A 30 -6.78 -4.29 -3.72
C CYS A 30 -7.40 -5.52 -4.39
N ASP A 31 -6.99 -5.83 -5.62
CA ASP A 31 -7.60 -6.89 -6.43
C ASP A 31 -9.10 -6.63 -6.66
N ARG A 32 -9.97 -7.26 -5.87
CA ARG A 32 -11.44 -7.09 -5.90
C ARG A 32 -12.01 -6.59 -4.57
N ASP A 33 -11.14 -6.20 -3.63
CA ASP A 33 -11.52 -5.69 -2.32
C ASP A 33 -11.46 -4.16 -2.32
N TYR A 34 -12.54 -3.51 -1.91
CA TYR A 34 -12.60 -2.07 -1.67
C TYR A 34 -12.22 -1.78 -0.21
N LEU A 35 -11.31 -0.85 0.01
CA LEU A 35 -10.82 -0.44 1.33
C LEU A 35 -11.02 1.06 1.50
N LEU A 36 -11.93 1.40 2.42
CA LEU A 36 -12.30 2.77 2.72
C LEU A 36 -11.26 3.47 3.59
N SER A 37 -11.06 4.77 3.36
CA SER A 37 -10.09 5.63 4.05
C SER A 37 -10.23 5.63 5.58
N ASP A 38 -11.47 5.57 6.10
CA ASP A 38 -11.78 5.52 7.53
C ASP A 38 -11.19 4.25 8.19
N ARG A 39 -11.43 3.08 7.58
CA ARG A 39 -10.90 1.80 8.04
C ARG A 39 -9.39 1.74 7.92
N ILE A 40 -8.83 2.26 6.82
CA ILE A 40 -7.38 2.32 6.64
C ILE A 40 -6.76 3.15 7.77
N SER A 41 -7.36 4.29 8.10
CA SER A 41 -6.90 5.16 9.19
C SER A 41 -6.90 4.45 10.56
N GLU A 42 -7.92 3.64 10.86
CA GLU A 42 -7.93 2.82 12.08
C GLU A 42 -6.80 1.80 12.12
N TYR A 43 -6.57 1.10 11.00
CA TYR A 43 -5.52 0.09 10.91
C TYR A 43 -4.11 0.71 10.98
N VAL A 44 -3.92 1.90 10.42
CA VAL A 44 -2.66 2.66 10.54
C VAL A 44 -2.36 3.00 12.00
N LYS A 45 -3.35 3.47 12.76
CA LYS A 45 -3.19 3.72 14.21
C LYS A 45 -2.75 2.46 14.95
N GLY A 46 -3.38 1.31 14.65
CA GLY A 46 -2.99 0.01 15.22
C GLY A 46 -1.58 -0.44 14.83
N SER A 47 -1.21 -0.21 13.57
CA SER A 47 0.12 -0.48 13.02
C SER A 47 1.19 0.33 13.75
N CYS A 48 0.97 1.63 13.89
CA CYS A 48 1.83 2.56 14.61
C CYS A 48 2.03 2.19 16.07
N LYS A 49 0.94 1.87 16.76
CA LYS A 49 1.01 1.40 18.15
C LYS A 49 1.87 0.13 18.27
N SER A 50 1.73 -0.79 17.33
CA SER A 50 2.48 -2.04 17.31
C SER A 50 3.96 -1.84 16.94
N LEU A 51 4.25 -0.86 16.09
CA LEU A 51 5.60 -0.41 15.80
C LEU A 51 6.22 0.22 17.05
N LYS A 52 5.54 1.21 17.64
CA LYS A 52 5.99 1.95 18.83
C LYS A 52 6.42 1.05 19.98
N TYR A 53 5.53 0.16 20.42
CA TYR A 53 5.83 -0.72 21.55
C TYR A 53 6.71 -1.92 21.20
N ALA A 54 6.93 -2.15 19.91
CA ALA A 54 7.87 -3.10 19.36
C ALA A 54 7.85 -4.50 20.02
N GLN A 55 6.71 -5.01 20.51
CA GLN A 55 6.70 -6.29 21.24
C GLN A 55 7.19 -7.42 20.32
N ILE A 56 8.23 -8.14 20.74
CA ILE A 56 8.86 -9.18 19.91
C ILE A 56 7.93 -10.36 19.64
N SER A 57 6.97 -10.62 20.54
CA SER A 57 5.92 -11.61 20.34
C SER A 57 4.96 -11.25 19.20
N ASN A 58 4.92 -9.99 18.77
CA ASN A 58 4.04 -9.56 17.70
C ASN A 58 4.73 -9.80 16.36
N ARG A 59 4.09 -10.58 15.49
CA ARG A 59 4.59 -10.86 14.13
C ARG A 59 4.60 -9.63 13.23
N HIS A 60 3.66 -8.70 13.44
CA HIS A 60 3.50 -7.49 12.64
C HIS A 60 3.70 -6.24 13.52
N PRO A 61 4.16 -5.11 12.95
CA PRO A 61 4.57 -4.91 11.55
C PRO A 61 5.79 -5.75 11.15
N VAL A 62 5.77 -6.19 9.89
CA VAL A 62 6.92 -6.80 9.21
C VAL A 62 7.70 -5.73 8.46
N THR A 63 8.97 -5.99 8.23
CA THR A 63 9.79 -5.20 7.29
C THR A 63 9.28 -5.40 5.86
N PHE A 64 9.26 -4.31 5.09
CA PHE A 64 8.79 -4.28 3.71
C PHE A 64 9.79 -3.52 2.84
N ASP A 65 10.24 -4.15 1.75
CA ASP A 65 11.09 -3.54 0.74
C ASP A 65 10.22 -2.69 -0.21
N GLY A 66 10.39 -1.38 -0.15
CA GLY A 66 9.61 -0.42 -0.95
C GLY A 66 10.03 -0.32 -2.41
N SER A 67 11.16 -0.90 -2.80
CA SER A 67 11.80 -0.65 -4.09
C SER A 67 10.91 -1.02 -5.28
N SER A 68 10.37 -2.24 -5.31
CA SER A 68 9.61 -2.75 -6.46
C SER A 68 8.16 -2.26 -6.55
N HIS A 69 7.62 -1.65 -5.48
CA HIS A 69 6.18 -1.30 -5.41
C HIS A 69 5.95 0.20 -5.28
N PHE A 70 6.90 0.93 -4.72
CA PHE A 70 6.78 2.34 -4.37
C PHE A 70 7.96 3.19 -4.85
N ASP A 71 8.94 2.60 -5.54
CA ASP A 71 10.15 3.27 -6.02
C ASP A 71 10.96 3.94 -4.88
N ILE A 72 10.92 3.36 -3.68
CA ILE A 72 11.67 3.81 -2.50
C ILE A 72 12.86 2.88 -2.32
N LEU A 73 14.06 3.38 -2.63
CA LEU A 73 15.30 2.60 -2.62
C LEU A 73 16.14 2.79 -1.35
N ASP A 74 15.87 3.85 -0.60
CA ASP A 74 16.71 4.37 0.49
C ASP A 74 16.00 4.38 1.85
N ALA A 75 14.90 3.63 1.96
CA ALA A 75 14.19 3.43 3.21
C ALA A 75 13.60 2.02 3.31
N THR A 76 13.54 1.50 4.54
CA THR A 76 12.80 0.28 4.84
C THR A 76 11.42 0.64 5.38
N LEU A 77 10.38 0.05 4.79
CA LEU A 77 9.00 0.28 5.17
C LEU A 77 8.50 -0.81 6.13
N PHE A 78 7.29 -0.60 6.65
CA PHE A 78 6.64 -1.50 7.60
C PHE A 78 5.25 -1.87 7.10
N ALA A 79 4.98 -3.18 6.98
CA ALA A 79 3.71 -3.69 6.51
C ALA A 79 2.91 -4.39 7.62
N THR A 80 1.61 -4.07 7.70
CA THR A 80 0.65 -4.72 8.61
C THR A 80 -0.60 -5.17 7.87
N PRO A 81 -1.24 -6.27 8.27
CA PRO A 81 -2.52 -6.69 7.72
C PRO A 81 -3.63 -5.64 7.84
N ALA A 82 -4.30 -5.34 6.72
CA ALA A 82 -5.42 -4.40 6.63
C ALA A 82 -6.74 -4.95 7.19
N ARG A 83 -6.66 -5.64 8.33
CA ARG A 83 -7.77 -6.25 9.10
C ARG A 83 -7.50 -6.27 10.60
N ILE A 84 -6.28 -5.99 11.05
CA ILE A 84 -5.95 -6.02 12.47
C ILE A 84 -6.55 -4.78 13.13
N HIS A 85 -7.70 -4.95 13.79
CA HIS A 85 -8.23 -3.93 14.68
C HIS A 85 -7.29 -3.73 15.87
N TYR A 86 -7.12 -2.46 16.25
CA TYR A 86 -6.21 -1.93 17.28
C TYR A 86 -6.24 -2.62 18.66
N MET A 87 -7.27 -3.43 18.97
CA MET A 87 -7.45 -4.06 20.27
C MET A 87 -6.96 -5.50 20.39
N LYS A 88 -6.58 -6.17 19.30
CA LYS A 88 -6.16 -7.59 19.37
C LYS A 88 -4.68 -7.71 19.04
N LYS A 89 -3.87 -8.14 20.02
CA LYS A 89 -2.52 -8.67 19.76
C LYS A 89 -2.65 -9.77 18.73
N PHE A 90 -2.10 -9.59 17.53
CA PHE A 90 -2.15 -10.62 16.52
C PHE A 90 -1.00 -11.61 16.74
N ILE A 91 -1.32 -12.72 17.41
CA ILE A 91 -0.38 -13.80 17.74
C ILE A 91 -0.49 -14.96 16.71
N GLY A 92 -1.53 -14.96 15.86
CA GLY A 92 -1.75 -15.97 14.80
C GLY A 92 -3.18 -15.96 14.23
N GLY A 93 -3.40 -16.56 13.06
CA GLY A 93 -4.71 -16.63 12.37
C GLY A 93 -4.72 -16.20 10.89
N ASN A 94 -5.90 -16.10 10.27
CA ASN A 94 -6.06 -15.59 8.90
C ASN A 94 -5.92 -14.06 8.88
N ILE A 95 -4.76 -13.58 8.42
CA ILE A 95 -4.46 -12.15 8.28
C ILE A 95 -5.05 -11.49 7.01
N GLY A 96 -5.76 -12.25 6.18
CA GLY A 96 -6.20 -11.80 4.87
C GLY A 96 -5.01 -11.53 3.93
N LYS A 97 -5.33 -11.08 2.71
CA LYS A 97 -4.31 -10.80 1.67
C LYS A 97 -3.81 -9.36 1.66
N ASN A 98 -4.58 -8.40 2.17
CA ASN A 98 -4.25 -6.97 2.09
C ASN A 98 -3.29 -6.54 3.21
N ARG A 99 -2.33 -5.68 2.89
CA ARG A 99 -1.38 -5.06 3.81
C ARG A 99 -1.39 -3.54 3.63
N ILE A 100 -1.31 -2.82 4.74
CA ILE A 100 -1.03 -1.39 4.77
C ILE A 100 0.47 -1.24 4.95
N VAL A 101 1.07 -0.38 4.13
CA VAL A 101 2.49 -0.07 4.15
C VAL A 101 2.65 1.34 4.68
N ILE A 102 3.35 1.46 5.81
CA ILE A 102 3.72 2.72 6.44
C ILE A 102 5.24 2.82 6.51
N TYR A 103 5.77 4.02 6.70
CA TYR A 103 7.16 4.18 7.11
C TYR A 103 7.30 4.41 8.62
N SER A 104 8.53 4.60 9.11
CA SER A 104 8.80 4.64 10.55
C SER A 104 8.10 5.77 11.29
N MET A 105 7.83 6.91 10.61
CA MET A 105 7.06 8.02 11.17
C MET A 105 5.54 7.88 10.95
N CYS A 106 5.05 6.66 10.75
CA CYS A 106 3.64 6.36 10.85
C CYS A 106 2.70 6.89 9.75
N ASN A 107 3.22 7.51 8.69
CA ASN A 107 2.38 7.88 7.56
C ASN A 107 2.32 6.77 6.50
N VAL A 108 1.20 6.76 5.77
CA VAL A 108 0.89 5.72 4.76
C VAL A 108 1.65 5.98 3.48
N VAL A 109 2.40 4.98 3.03
CA VAL A 109 3.03 4.96 1.71
C VAL A 109 2.05 4.40 0.66
N GLY A 110 1.27 3.40 1.05
CA GLY A 110 0.23 2.82 0.23
C GLY A 110 -0.21 1.46 0.74
N LEU A 111 -0.97 0.75 -0.09
CA LEU A 111 -1.44 -0.59 0.22
C LEU A 111 -0.92 -1.60 -0.81
N VAL A 112 -0.72 -2.83 -0.36
CA VAL A 112 -0.40 -3.98 -1.21
C VAL A 112 -1.28 -5.16 -0.85
N TYR A 113 -1.36 -6.15 -1.73
CA TYR A 113 -2.00 -7.41 -1.44
C TYR A 113 -1.13 -8.59 -1.84
N VAL A 114 -1.22 -9.67 -1.09
CA VAL A 114 -0.41 -10.88 -1.26
C VAL A 114 -0.98 -11.74 -2.39
N THR A 115 -0.13 -12.11 -3.34
CA THR A 115 -0.40 -13.09 -4.40
C THR A 115 0.75 -14.08 -4.50
N ASN A 116 0.52 -15.38 -4.29
CA ASN A 116 1.56 -16.42 -4.45
C ASN A 116 2.92 -16.09 -3.78
N GLN A 117 2.90 -15.68 -2.51
CA GLN A 117 4.09 -15.24 -1.74
C GLN A 117 4.84 -14.02 -2.31
N SER A 118 4.18 -13.23 -3.16
CA SER A 118 4.65 -11.91 -3.58
C SER A 118 3.60 -10.85 -3.27
N TYR A 119 3.95 -9.58 -3.46
CA TYR A 119 3.04 -8.46 -3.31
C TYR A 119 2.65 -7.89 -4.67
N LYS A 120 1.41 -7.43 -4.77
CA LYS A 120 0.93 -6.52 -5.81
C LYS A 120 0.42 -5.24 -5.19
N ARG A 121 0.65 -4.12 -5.87
CA ARG A 121 0.23 -2.81 -5.41
C ARG A 121 -1.30 -2.67 -5.51
N CYS A 122 -1.91 -2.09 -4.49
CA CYS A 122 -3.29 -1.63 -4.57
C CYS A 122 -3.34 -0.23 -5.22
N VAL A 123 -4.44 0.09 -5.89
CA VAL A 123 -4.61 1.42 -6.49
C VAL A 123 -5.34 2.35 -5.52
N LYS A 124 -4.82 3.56 -5.34
CA LYS A 124 -5.55 4.65 -4.67
C LYS A 124 -6.55 5.21 -5.67
N ILE A 125 -7.83 5.21 -5.31
CA ILE A 125 -8.91 5.64 -6.19
C ILE A 125 -8.97 7.17 -6.19
N LEU A 126 -9.25 7.76 -7.34
CA LEU A 126 -9.70 9.15 -7.40
C LEU A 126 -11.14 9.21 -6.93
N ASP A 127 -11.38 9.70 -5.72
CA ASP A 127 -12.75 9.96 -5.28
C ASP A 127 -13.34 11.11 -6.11
N SER A 128 -14.55 10.92 -6.64
CA SER A 128 -15.26 11.93 -7.44
C SER A 128 -15.60 13.21 -6.66
N ILE A 129 -15.29 13.26 -5.37
CA ILE A 129 -15.53 14.39 -4.46
C ILE A 129 -14.28 15.27 -4.33
N ASP A 130 -13.10 14.81 -4.75
CA ASP A 130 -11.90 15.63 -4.82
C ASP A 130 -11.87 16.47 -6.13
N GLU A 131 -12.88 17.33 -6.27
CA GLU A 131 -12.93 18.42 -7.27
C GLU A 131 -11.80 19.46 -7.09
N SER A 132 -10.89 19.23 -6.13
CA SER A 132 -9.73 20.05 -5.82
C SER A 132 -8.61 19.98 -6.87
N TRP A 133 -8.67 19.04 -7.83
CA TRP A 133 -7.73 18.99 -8.97
C TRP A 133 -7.88 20.16 -9.95
N SER A 134 -8.85 21.05 -9.73
CA SER A 134 -9.06 22.22 -10.59
C SER A 134 -8.15 23.43 -10.27
N THR A 135 -7.27 23.39 -9.26
CA THR A 135 -6.43 24.57 -8.92
C THR A 135 -4.94 24.35 -8.62
N SER A 136 -4.39 23.14 -8.57
CA SER A 136 -2.92 22.99 -8.55
C SER A 136 -2.39 22.85 -9.98
N LEU A 137 -2.05 24.01 -10.55
CA LEU A 137 -1.28 24.15 -11.80
C LEU A 137 0.18 23.70 -11.58
N THR A 138 0.39 22.49 -11.04
CA THR A 138 1.67 21.80 -11.05
C THR A 138 1.46 20.55 -11.88
N ILE A 139 1.99 20.62 -13.09
CA ILE A 139 1.88 19.68 -14.19
C ILE A 139 2.36 18.30 -13.73
N SER A 140 1.47 17.51 -13.13
CA SER A 140 1.60 16.06 -13.20
C SER A 140 0.94 15.65 -14.51
N ASN A 141 1.74 15.43 -15.55
CA ASN A 141 1.32 14.94 -16.88
C ASN A 141 0.70 13.53 -16.85
N ARG A 142 0.23 13.06 -15.68
CA ARG A 142 -0.23 11.70 -15.47
C ARG A 142 -1.73 11.66 -15.72
N LEU A 143 -2.09 11.14 -16.90
CA LEU A 143 -3.47 10.91 -17.27
C LEU A 143 -4.10 9.84 -16.36
N PRO A 144 -5.34 10.05 -15.88
CA PRO A 144 -6.09 9.03 -15.16
C PRO A 144 -6.15 7.72 -15.95
N LYS A 145 -5.94 6.62 -15.25
CA LYS A 145 -6.05 5.25 -15.77
C LYS A 145 -7.27 4.58 -15.17
N THR A 146 -7.91 3.71 -15.94
CA THR A 146 -9.02 2.89 -15.46
C THR A 146 -8.49 1.56 -14.94
N TYR A 147 -8.63 1.32 -13.63
CA TYR A 147 -8.32 0.03 -13.02
C TYR A 147 -9.38 -1.03 -13.36
N GLY A 148 -10.64 -0.62 -13.35
CA GLY A 148 -11.77 -1.52 -13.53
C GLY A 148 -13.12 -0.81 -13.44
N HIS A 149 -14.16 -1.61 -13.22
CA HIS A 149 -15.53 -1.14 -13.09
C HIS A 149 -16.13 -1.58 -11.74
N ASP A 150 -16.69 -0.64 -10.99
CA ASP A 150 -17.55 -0.94 -9.84
C ASP A 150 -19.00 -1.07 -10.31
N CYS A 151 -19.50 -2.32 -10.25
CA CYS A 151 -20.86 -2.67 -10.60
C CYS A 151 -21.67 -3.05 -9.35
N ASN A 152 -22.03 -2.04 -8.55
CA ASN A 152 -22.77 -2.20 -7.29
C ASN A 152 -22.00 -3.05 -6.26
N SER A 153 -20.83 -2.55 -5.86
CA SER A 153 -19.89 -3.18 -4.92
C SER A 153 -19.21 -4.44 -5.45
N LYS A 154 -19.34 -4.73 -6.75
CA LYS A 154 -18.64 -5.81 -7.42
C LYS A 154 -17.66 -5.24 -8.42
N ILE A 155 -16.38 -5.44 -8.11
CA ILE A 155 -15.27 -4.93 -8.92
C ILE A 155 -14.96 -5.91 -10.05
N PHE A 156 -14.94 -5.39 -11.27
CA PHE A 156 -14.46 -6.08 -12.46
C PHE A 156 -13.17 -5.42 -12.93
N ILE A 157 -12.05 -6.14 -12.83
CA ILE A 157 -10.73 -5.65 -13.26
C ILE A 157 -10.76 -5.48 -14.78
N LEU A 158 -10.26 -4.33 -15.27
CA LEU A 158 -10.36 -3.97 -16.68
C LEU A 158 -9.65 -4.99 -17.57
N GLU A 159 -8.42 -5.38 -17.22
CA GLU A 159 -7.63 -6.33 -18.01
C GLU A 159 -8.32 -7.70 -18.14
N GLU A 160 -8.84 -8.25 -17.04
CA GLU A 160 -9.59 -9.51 -17.04
C GLU A 160 -10.87 -9.40 -17.90
N THR A 161 -11.56 -8.26 -17.79
CA THR A 161 -12.79 -7.98 -18.54
C THR A 161 -12.51 -7.88 -20.04
N LEU A 162 -11.45 -7.17 -20.42
CA LEU A 162 -11.03 -7.03 -21.82
C LEU A 162 -10.58 -8.36 -22.40
N GLN A 163 -9.86 -9.19 -21.62
CA GLN A 163 -9.49 -10.53 -22.05
C GLN A 163 -10.73 -11.39 -22.32
N TYR A 164 -11.73 -11.31 -21.45
CA TYR A 164 -12.99 -12.01 -21.63
C TYR A 164 -13.76 -11.49 -22.86
N TYR A 165 -13.83 -10.17 -23.07
CA TYR A 165 -14.40 -9.57 -24.26
C TYR A 165 -13.72 -10.06 -25.55
N ARG A 166 -12.38 -10.11 -25.59
CA ARG A 166 -11.61 -10.63 -26.75
C ARG A 166 -11.96 -12.09 -27.04
N ASN A 167 -12.05 -12.92 -26.00
CA ASN A 167 -12.45 -14.33 -26.12
C ASN A 167 -13.88 -14.49 -26.65
N LEU A 168 -14.77 -13.53 -26.39
CA LEU A 168 -16.17 -13.56 -26.84
C LEU A 168 -16.40 -13.00 -28.24
N LYS A 169 -15.54 -12.08 -28.69
CA LYS A 169 -15.76 -11.31 -29.92
C LYS A 169 -15.98 -12.21 -31.13
N LEU A 170 -15.10 -13.19 -31.34
CA LEU A 170 -15.22 -14.12 -32.47
C LEU A 170 -16.44 -15.06 -32.34
N PRO A 171 -16.63 -15.82 -31.24
CA PRO A 171 -17.82 -16.65 -31.08
C PRO A 171 -19.13 -15.89 -31.30
N ILE A 172 -19.27 -14.69 -30.73
CA ILE A 172 -20.49 -13.88 -30.87
C ILE A 172 -20.71 -13.43 -32.33
N SER A 173 -19.66 -13.00 -33.02
CA SER A 173 -19.77 -12.58 -34.44
C SER A 173 -20.27 -13.69 -35.37
N THR A 174 -20.04 -14.96 -35.00
CA THR A 174 -20.47 -16.14 -35.78
C THR A 174 -21.87 -16.65 -35.41
N LEU A 175 -22.54 -16.07 -34.40
CA LEU A 175 -23.86 -16.52 -33.97
C LEU A 175 -24.94 -16.09 -34.97
N ASN A 176 -25.86 -17.00 -35.27
CA ASN A 176 -27.06 -16.64 -36.03
C ASN A 176 -28.00 -15.73 -35.20
N LYS A 177 -28.89 -14.99 -35.89
CA LYS A 177 -29.80 -14.02 -35.25
C LYS A 177 -30.64 -14.60 -34.10
N ARG A 178 -31.07 -15.87 -34.19
CA ARG A 178 -31.86 -16.54 -33.16
C ARG A 178 -31.04 -16.79 -31.89
N LYS A 179 -29.80 -17.27 -32.04
CA LYS A 179 -28.88 -17.48 -30.92
C LYS A 179 -28.42 -16.15 -30.31
N MET A 180 -28.17 -15.12 -31.13
CA MET A 180 -27.86 -13.77 -30.66
C MET A 180 -28.94 -13.24 -29.69
N ARG A 181 -30.22 -13.31 -30.10
CA ARG A 181 -31.36 -12.89 -29.25
C ARG A 181 -31.49 -13.69 -27.95
N HIS A 182 -30.91 -14.89 -27.88
CA HIS A 182 -30.96 -15.71 -26.67
C HIS A 182 -29.85 -15.35 -25.67
N TYR A 183 -28.74 -14.77 -26.10
CA TYR A 183 -27.57 -14.52 -25.24
C TYR A 183 -27.29 -13.05 -24.95
N ILE A 184 -27.72 -12.17 -25.87
CA ILE A 184 -27.44 -10.74 -25.85
C ILE A 184 -28.76 -9.99 -25.67
N ASP A 185 -28.74 -9.02 -24.77
CA ASP A 185 -29.81 -8.03 -24.66
C ASP A 185 -29.41 -6.81 -25.47
N THR A 186 -30.36 -6.26 -26.21
CA THR A 186 -30.18 -5.01 -26.95
C THR A 186 -31.05 -3.97 -26.28
N ILE A 187 -30.43 -2.89 -25.82
CA ILE A 187 -31.10 -1.79 -25.13
C ILE A 187 -30.74 -0.47 -25.80
N ILE A 188 -31.59 0.53 -25.62
CA ILE A 188 -31.22 1.93 -25.79
C ILE A 188 -30.89 2.45 -24.40
N SER A 189 -29.70 3.03 -24.21
CA SER A 189 -29.22 3.43 -22.89
C SER A 189 -28.89 4.91 -22.84
N THR A 190 -29.57 5.63 -21.96
CA THR A 190 -29.29 7.05 -21.66
C THR A 190 -27.88 7.24 -21.08
N GLU A 191 -27.39 6.26 -20.32
CA GLU A 191 -26.01 6.19 -19.77
C GLU A 191 -24.91 6.17 -20.84
N PHE A 192 -25.29 5.89 -22.10
CA PHE A 192 -24.41 5.86 -23.27
C PHE A 192 -24.89 6.82 -24.37
N VAL A 193 -25.46 7.97 -23.98
CA VAL A 193 -25.91 9.04 -24.90
C VAL A 193 -26.95 8.52 -25.90
N GLU A 194 -27.94 7.79 -25.37
CA GLU A 194 -29.05 7.21 -26.12
C GLU A 194 -28.64 6.28 -27.28
N LYS A 195 -27.43 5.72 -27.20
CA LYS A 195 -26.95 4.74 -28.18
C LYS A 195 -27.61 3.38 -27.97
N GLN A 196 -27.77 2.65 -29.07
CA GLN A 196 -28.08 1.23 -29.02
C GLN A 196 -26.84 0.46 -28.51
N VAL A 197 -27.03 -0.30 -27.44
CA VAL A 197 -25.98 -1.07 -26.77
C VAL A 197 -26.36 -2.54 -26.73
N TYR A 198 -25.37 -3.39 -26.99
CA TYR A 198 -25.45 -4.84 -26.91
C TYR A 198 -24.81 -5.31 -25.60
N LEU A 199 -25.60 -5.99 -24.77
CA LEU A 199 -25.18 -6.46 -23.46
C LEU A 199 -24.71 -7.90 -23.53
N TRP A 200 -23.40 -8.09 -23.46
CA TRP A 200 -22.78 -9.40 -23.55
C TRP A 200 -22.64 -10.02 -22.15
N PRO A 201 -22.87 -11.34 -22.00
CA PRO A 201 -22.63 -12.03 -20.73
C PRO A 201 -21.16 -11.92 -20.32
N ILE A 202 -20.89 -11.86 -19.01
CA ILE A 202 -19.55 -12.02 -18.45
C ILE A 202 -19.54 -13.14 -17.41
N GLN A 203 -18.57 -14.05 -17.51
CA GLN A 203 -18.33 -15.10 -16.52
C GLN A 203 -17.02 -14.82 -15.79
N VAL A 204 -17.06 -14.88 -14.46
CA VAL A 204 -15.93 -14.50 -13.59
C VAL A 204 -14.81 -15.56 -13.58
N ASN A 205 -15.03 -16.75 -14.18
CA ASN A 205 -14.12 -17.91 -14.06
C ASN A 205 -13.55 -18.44 -15.40
N GLY A 206 -13.55 -17.63 -16.47
CA GLY A 206 -12.75 -17.87 -17.68
C GLY A 206 -13.08 -19.08 -18.57
N LYS A 207 -13.92 -20.03 -18.14
CA LYS A 207 -14.35 -21.16 -18.96
C LYS A 207 -15.63 -20.82 -19.69
N PHE A 208 -15.54 -20.56 -21.00
CA PHE A 208 -16.70 -20.47 -21.87
C PHE A 208 -17.40 -21.82 -21.96
N ARG A 209 -18.23 -22.14 -20.97
CA ARG A 209 -19.12 -23.30 -21.06
C ARG A 209 -20.21 -22.92 -22.06
N LYS A 210 -20.18 -23.57 -23.22
CA LYS A 210 -21.17 -23.51 -24.31
C LYS A 210 -22.64 -23.65 -23.81
N TYR A 211 -22.83 -24.14 -22.59
CA TYR A 211 -24.10 -24.41 -21.91
C TYR A 211 -24.42 -23.51 -20.69
N SER A 212 -23.65 -22.45 -20.41
CA SER A 212 -23.81 -21.59 -19.22
C SER A 212 -24.03 -20.11 -19.56
N LEU A 213 -24.62 -19.84 -20.73
CA LEU A 213 -24.96 -18.49 -21.21
C LEU A 213 -26.43 -18.15 -20.92
N ASP A 214 -27.01 -18.78 -19.89
CA ASP A 214 -28.43 -18.69 -19.62
C ASP A 214 -28.83 -17.24 -19.30
N LYS A 215 -29.72 -16.68 -20.12
CA LYS A 215 -30.06 -15.24 -20.17
C LYS A 215 -30.60 -14.69 -18.84
N ILE A 216 -31.03 -15.61 -17.97
CA ILE A 216 -31.89 -15.35 -16.82
C ILE A 216 -31.09 -15.01 -15.54
N LYS A 217 -29.77 -15.22 -15.48
CA LYS A 217 -29.05 -15.22 -14.18
C LYS A 217 -27.83 -14.30 -14.02
N THR A 218 -27.38 -13.55 -15.03
CA THR A 218 -26.21 -12.67 -14.85
C THR A 218 -26.62 -11.21 -14.72
N LEU A 219 -26.55 -10.69 -13.49
CA LEU A 219 -26.81 -9.28 -13.13
C LEU A 219 -25.76 -8.32 -13.68
N HIS A 220 -24.67 -8.81 -14.27
CA HIS A 220 -23.55 -8.02 -14.78
C HIS A 220 -23.30 -8.37 -16.24
N ARG A 221 -23.08 -7.37 -17.10
CA ARG A 221 -22.89 -7.52 -18.54
C ARG A 221 -21.84 -6.53 -19.05
N MET A 222 -21.14 -6.90 -20.12
CA MET A 222 -20.30 -5.97 -20.87
C MET A 222 -21.19 -5.21 -21.86
N ALA A 223 -21.03 -3.89 -21.93
CA ALA A 223 -21.67 -3.05 -22.93
C ALA A 223 -20.78 -2.96 -24.17
N VAL A 224 -21.36 -3.25 -25.33
CA VAL A 224 -20.68 -3.23 -26.62
C VAL A 224 -21.54 -2.45 -27.62
N ASP A 225 -20.92 -1.64 -28.49
CA ASP A 225 -21.65 -0.91 -29.54
C ASP A 225 -21.90 -1.76 -30.80
N LYS A 226 -22.50 -1.14 -31.82
CA LYS A 226 -22.78 -1.76 -33.12
C LYS A 226 -21.53 -2.20 -33.88
N ASP A 227 -20.40 -1.54 -33.65
CA ASP A 227 -19.11 -1.79 -34.31
C ASP A 227 -18.28 -2.81 -33.49
N LEU A 228 -18.95 -3.46 -32.53
CA LEU A 228 -18.40 -4.43 -31.60
C LEU A 228 -17.34 -3.83 -30.67
N ILE A 229 -17.32 -2.52 -30.44
CA ILE A 229 -16.36 -1.84 -29.56
C ILE A 229 -16.84 -1.94 -28.11
N PHE A 230 -15.95 -2.32 -27.20
CA PHE A 230 -16.23 -2.37 -25.77
C PHE A 230 -16.44 -0.95 -25.23
N MET A 231 -17.61 -0.70 -24.63
CA MET A 231 -17.99 0.61 -24.08
C MET A 231 -17.87 0.68 -22.56
N GLY A 232 -17.77 -0.47 -21.88
CA GLY A 232 -17.73 -0.56 -20.42
C GLY A 232 -18.60 -1.69 -19.90
N MET A 233 -19.02 -1.56 -18.64
CA MET A 233 -19.82 -2.56 -17.94
C MET A 233 -21.18 -1.99 -17.53
N MET A 234 -22.19 -2.85 -17.47
CA MET A 234 -23.50 -2.54 -16.93
C MET A 234 -23.94 -3.61 -15.93
N TYR A 235 -24.79 -3.22 -15.00
CA TYR A 235 -25.43 -4.13 -14.07
C TYR A 235 -26.94 -3.89 -14.01
N ARG A 236 -27.67 -4.95 -13.66
CA ARG A 236 -29.14 -4.90 -13.55
C ARG A 236 -29.54 -4.62 -12.10
N GLN A 237 -30.30 -3.56 -11.90
CA GLN A 237 -30.94 -3.22 -10.62
C GLN A 237 -32.45 -3.22 -10.83
N GLY A 238 -33.13 -4.30 -10.40
CA GLY A 238 -34.54 -4.52 -10.70
C GLY A 238 -34.78 -4.72 -12.21
N SER A 239 -35.61 -3.88 -12.80
CA SER A 239 -35.88 -3.88 -14.25
C SER A 239 -34.87 -3.08 -15.07
N GLU A 240 -34.07 -2.22 -14.43
CA GLU A 240 -33.22 -1.25 -15.12
C GLU A 240 -31.77 -1.73 -15.25
N TRP A 241 -31.14 -1.34 -16.35
CA TRP A 241 -29.70 -1.49 -16.57
C TRP A 241 -29.00 -0.18 -16.23
N LYS A 242 -28.06 -0.24 -15.30
CA LYS A 242 -27.24 0.90 -14.89
C LYS A 242 -25.80 0.70 -15.30
N ARG A 243 -25.12 1.79 -15.68
CA ARG A 243 -23.70 1.74 -16.02
C ARG A 243 -22.88 1.56 -14.75
N CYS A 244 -21.87 0.70 -14.83
CA CYS A 244 -20.90 0.55 -13.75
C CYS A 244 -19.97 1.76 -13.72
N LYS A 245 -19.61 2.22 -12.52
CA LYS A 245 -18.69 3.35 -12.35
C LYS A 245 -17.28 2.92 -12.73
N HIS A 246 -16.53 3.79 -13.39
CA HIS A 246 -15.10 3.56 -13.58
C HIS A 246 -14.38 3.71 -12.24
N ILE A 247 -13.45 2.80 -11.98
CA ILE A 247 -12.50 2.92 -10.88
C ILE A 247 -11.25 3.54 -11.50
N GLU A 248 -11.06 4.82 -11.27
CA GLU A 248 -9.97 5.60 -11.85
C GLU A 248 -8.87 5.81 -10.83
N TYR A 249 -7.63 5.81 -11.29
CA TYR A 249 -6.45 6.02 -10.47
C TYR A 249 -5.36 6.72 -11.25
N VAL A 250 -4.41 7.32 -10.53
CA VAL A 250 -3.19 7.90 -11.07
C VAL A 250 -2.02 7.18 -10.42
N ASP A 251 -0.99 6.86 -11.22
CA ASP A 251 0.25 6.35 -10.64
C ASP A 251 0.84 7.44 -9.73
N PRO A 252 1.10 7.14 -8.45
CA PRO A 252 1.61 8.15 -7.54
C PRO A 252 3.05 8.50 -7.87
N GLU A 253 3.41 9.74 -7.55
CA GLU A 253 4.77 10.20 -7.75
C GLU A 253 5.71 9.53 -6.73
N PRO A 254 6.87 9.02 -7.17
CA PRO A 254 7.88 8.54 -6.24
C PRO A 254 8.23 9.64 -5.26
N PRO A 255 8.29 9.35 -3.95
CA PRO A 255 8.66 10.34 -2.97
C PRO A 255 10.11 10.78 -3.22
N ARG A 256 10.39 12.06 -2.99
CA ARG A 256 11.71 12.66 -3.16
C ARG A 256 11.94 13.69 -2.06
N SER A 257 13.11 13.65 -1.46
CA SER A 257 13.61 14.69 -0.58
C SER A 257 14.71 15.48 -1.29
N LEU A 258 14.71 16.80 -1.12
CA LEU A 258 15.82 17.67 -1.55
C LEU A 258 16.84 17.89 -0.42
N ASP A 259 16.50 17.50 0.81
CA ASP A 259 17.35 17.62 1.98
C ASP A 259 18.33 16.43 2.02
N PRO A 260 19.66 16.65 1.94
CA PRO A 260 20.65 15.58 1.92
C PRO A 260 20.76 14.84 3.26
N THR A 261 20.20 15.40 4.34
CA THR A 261 20.16 14.74 5.66
C THR A 261 18.98 13.79 5.80
N LYS A 262 18.13 13.68 4.77
CA LYS A 262 16.93 12.87 4.77
C LYS A 262 16.88 11.94 3.56
N ASN A 263 16.26 10.78 3.74
CA ASN A 263 15.95 9.88 2.63
C ASN A 263 14.74 10.37 1.83
N SER A 264 14.39 9.64 0.76
CA SER A 264 13.32 9.99 -0.19
C SER A 264 11.95 10.22 0.46
N ILE A 265 11.68 9.55 1.59
CA ILE A 265 10.43 9.66 2.36
C ILE A 265 10.52 10.63 3.55
N GLY A 266 11.63 11.36 3.68
CA GLY A 266 11.82 12.41 4.67
C GLY A 266 12.27 11.93 6.06
N GLU A 267 12.67 10.66 6.22
CA GLU A 267 13.29 10.18 7.46
C GLU A 267 14.73 10.69 7.56
N TYR A 268 15.19 10.95 8.79
CA TYR A 268 16.56 11.38 9.03
C TYR A 268 17.54 10.22 8.77
N ILE A 269 18.70 10.56 8.20
CA ILE A 269 19.80 9.61 8.02
C ILE A 269 20.72 9.75 9.23
N PHE A 270 20.68 8.76 10.12
CA PHE A 270 21.47 8.76 11.35
C PHE A 270 22.96 8.60 11.05
N GLU A 271 23.78 9.38 11.76
CA GLU A 271 25.24 9.24 11.70
C GLU A 271 25.67 7.86 12.22
N ASN A 272 26.81 7.37 11.71
CA ASN A 272 27.44 6.10 12.10
C ASN A 272 26.63 4.82 11.81
N VAL A 273 25.45 4.93 11.20
CA VAL A 273 24.71 3.77 10.69
C VAL A 273 25.45 3.14 9.52
N SER A 274 25.55 1.82 9.55
CA SER A 274 26.25 0.97 8.58
C SER A 274 25.51 -0.36 8.48
N ALA A 275 25.89 -1.21 7.54
CA ALA A 275 25.41 -2.58 7.48
C ALA A 275 26.09 -3.47 8.53
N TYR A 276 25.39 -4.52 8.95
CA TYR A 276 25.85 -5.48 9.95
C TYR A 276 25.57 -6.90 9.48
N LYS A 277 26.47 -7.82 9.83
CA LYS A 277 26.28 -9.25 9.72
C LYS A 277 26.04 -9.84 11.11
N CYS A 278 24.87 -10.44 11.29
CA CYS A 278 24.49 -11.13 12.51
C CYS A 278 24.24 -12.60 12.18
N ASP A 279 25.12 -13.51 12.61
CA ASP A 279 25.04 -14.93 12.24
C ASP A 279 25.00 -15.07 10.68
N ASP A 280 24.00 -15.76 10.12
CA ASP A 280 23.79 -15.87 8.67
C ASP A 280 22.95 -14.73 8.07
N VAL A 281 22.60 -13.69 8.84
CA VAL A 281 21.72 -12.60 8.41
C VAL A 281 22.50 -11.32 8.15
N TYR A 282 22.32 -10.77 6.95
CA TYR A 282 22.81 -9.44 6.58
C TYR A 282 21.73 -8.38 6.78
N LEU A 283 22.05 -7.35 7.55
CA LEU A 283 21.18 -6.21 7.85
C LEU A 283 21.77 -4.97 7.18
N SER A 284 21.05 -4.41 6.21
CA SER A 284 21.53 -3.23 5.48
C SER A 284 21.49 -1.97 6.33
N ALA A 285 22.34 -0.99 5.98
CA ALA A 285 22.30 0.34 6.58
C ALA A 285 20.91 1.00 6.45
N ILE A 286 20.24 0.82 5.31
CA ILE A 286 18.87 1.31 5.06
C ILE A 286 17.88 0.70 6.06
N THR A 287 17.96 -0.62 6.28
CA THR A 287 17.11 -1.32 7.25
C THR A 287 17.38 -0.80 8.65
N ILE A 288 18.63 -0.69 9.06
CA ILE A 288 19.00 -0.21 10.39
C ILE A 288 18.54 1.24 10.58
N ASN A 289 18.68 2.11 9.58
CA ASN A 289 18.26 3.50 9.65
C ASN A 289 16.76 3.65 9.92
N SER A 290 15.90 2.99 9.14
CA SER A 290 14.43 3.10 9.36
C SER A 290 13.98 2.45 10.68
N HIS A 291 14.72 1.44 11.18
CA HIS A 291 14.46 0.86 12.51
C HIS A 291 14.92 1.79 13.64
N MET A 292 16.05 2.47 13.46
CA MET A 292 16.53 3.51 14.36
C MET A 292 15.54 4.66 14.43
N GLN A 293 15.03 5.11 13.28
CA GLN A 293 13.99 6.14 13.22
C GLN A 293 12.72 5.72 13.99
N ALA A 294 12.25 4.49 13.82
CA ALA A 294 11.08 3.96 14.55
C ALA A 294 11.35 3.89 16.07
N ALA A 295 12.53 3.45 16.48
CA ALA A 295 12.96 3.38 17.87
C ALA A 295 12.99 4.76 18.53
N CYS A 296 13.49 5.76 17.80
CA CYS A 296 13.61 7.13 18.23
C CYS A 296 12.28 7.85 18.37
N THR A 297 11.39 7.69 17.38
CA THR A 297 10.02 8.20 17.49
C THR A 297 9.34 7.63 18.73
N SER A 298 9.53 6.33 19.01
CA SER A 298 8.97 5.68 20.21
C SER A 298 9.45 6.30 21.52
N LEU A 299 10.74 6.65 21.60
CA LEU A 299 11.34 7.26 22.79
C LEU A 299 10.82 8.69 23.03
N SER A 300 10.79 9.51 21.98
CA SER A 300 10.36 10.92 22.07
C SER A 300 8.94 11.10 22.61
N GLU A 301 8.05 10.16 22.32
CA GLU A 301 6.66 10.19 22.75
C GLU A 301 6.44 9.68 24.19
N ASP A 302 7.37 8.91 24.76
CA ASP A 302 7.17 8.25 26.05
C ASP A 302 7.59 9.10 27.26
N GLN A 303 8.21 10.29 27.07
CA GLN A 303 8.50 11.38 28.04
C GLN A 303 8.83 10.99 29.51
N ARG A 304 9.25 9.77 29.79
CA ARG A 304 9.78 9.38 31.10
C ARG A 304 11.20 9.92 31.20
N ASN A 305 11.62 10.36 32.39
CA ASN A 305 13.01 10.71 32.69
C ASN A 305 13.91 9.51 32.35
N THR A 306 14.46 9.52 31.15
CA THR A 306 15.27 8.46 30.52
C THR A 306 16.72 8.89 30.37
N VAL A 307 17.14 9.95 31.08
CA VAL A 307 18.51 10.43 31.10
C VAL A 307 19.45 9.27 31.45
N GLY A 308 20.40 8.96 30.56
CA GLY A 308 21.34 7.84 30.71
C GLY A 308 20.79 6.44 30.37
N PHE A 309 19.57 6.33 29.84
CA PHE A 309 18.98 5.06 29.43
C PHE A 309 19.57 4.59 28.09
N ILE A 310 20.00 3.33 28.05
CA ILE A 310 20.34 2.61 26.82
C ILE A 310 19.18 1.68 26.50
N ALA A 311 18.63 1.83 25.30
CA ALA A 311 17.48 1.09 24.83
C ALA A 311 17.90 0.07 23.75
N MET A 312 17.07 -0.98 23.62
CA MET A 312 17.18 -1.98 22.57
C MET A 312 15.83 -2.07 21.86
N TRP A 313 15.83 -1.90 20.54
CA TRP A 313 14.61 -1.97 19.72
C TRP A 313 14.70 -3.12 18.71
N PRO A 314 13.73 -4.05 18.66
CA PRO A 314 13.85 -5.27 17.86
C PRO A 314 13.71 -5.00 16.37
N ILE A 315 14.69 -5.44 15.59
CA ILE A 315 14.63 -5.39 14.14
C ILE A 315 13.52 -6.31 13.64
N ARG A 316 12.59 -5.77 12.87
CA ARG A 316 11.47 -6.52 12.32
C ARG A 316 11.95 -7.37 11.14
N ARG A 317 11.17 -8.40 10.85
CA ARG A 317 11.46 -9.39 9.82
C ARG A 317 10.56 -9.18 8.62
N GLU A 318 11.03 -9.54 7.43
CA GLU A 318 10.19 -9.67 6.23
C GLU A 318 9.13 -10.78 6.35
N GLU A 319 7.97 -10.57 5.74
CA GLU A 319 6.83 -11.51 5.84
C GLU A 319 7.11 -12.91 5.24
N PHE A 320 7.84 -12.96 4.12
CA PHE A 320 8.09 -14.19 3.34
C PHE A 320 9.49 -14.77 3.54
N SER A 321 10.22 -14.31 4.55
CA SER A 321 11.55 -14.84 4.83
C SER A 321 11.47 -16.35 5.15
N MET A 322 12.51 -17.12 4.82
CA MET A 322 12.55 -18.57 5.09
C MET A 322 13.06 -18.94 6.48
N ALA A 323 13.57 -17.98 7.26
CA ALA A 323 14.10 -18.25 8.61
C ALA A 323 13.01 -18.71 9.60
N SER A 324 13.33 -19.44 10.66
CA SER A 324 12.33 -19.75 11.69
C SER A 324 12.03 -18.53 12.57
N ILE A 325 10.77 -18.28 12.96
CA ILE A 325 10.37 -17.16 13.85
C ILE A 325 11.15 -17.21 15.18
N ALA A 326 11.40 -18.40 15.72
CA ALA A 326 12.11 -18.60 16.98
C ALA A 326 13.56 -18.11 17.00
N ARG A 327 14.16 -17.80 15.84
CA ARG A 327 15.57 -17.35 15.71
C ARG A 327 15.72 -15.86 15.41
N TRP A 328 14.64 -15.12 15.14
CA TRP A 328 14.74 -13.71 14.76
C TRP A 328 14.78 -12.81 15.98
N ASN A 329 15.99 -12.54 16.48
CA ASN A 329 16.23 -11.83 17.75
C ASN A 329 17.30 -10.74 17.61
N TYR A 330 17.21 -9.94 16.55
CA TYR A 330 18.14 -8.84 16.28
C TYR A 330 17.58 -7.52 16.81
N TYR A 331 18.45 -6.64 17.30
CA TYR A 331 18.08 -5.38 17.94
C TYR A 331 19.02 -4.26 17.52
N VAL A 332 18.48 -3.06 17.33
CA VAL A 332 19.28 -1.82 17.31
C VAL A 332 19.42 -1.31 18.74
N LYS A 333 20.64 -0.90 19.10
CA LYS A 333 20.95 -0.28 20.40
C LYS A 333 21.12 1.23 20.21
N TYR A 334 20.54 2.00 21.12
CA TYR A 334 20.55 3.46 21.05
C TYR A 334 20.50 4.08 22.44
N ASP A 335 20.96 5.33 22.55
CA ASP A 335 20.85 6.11 23.78
C ASP A 335 19.61 7.03 23.78
N HIS A 336 19.45 7.75 24.89
CA HIS A 336 18.37 8.71 25.10
C HIS A 336 18.38 9.93 24.14
N GLU A 337 19.50 10.22 23.49
CA GLU A 337 19.63 11.28 22.48
C GLU A 337 19.44 10.75 21.06
N CYS A 338 19.06 9.47 20.93
CA CYS A 338 18.90 8.83 19.64
C CYS A 338 20.20 8.68 18.85
N ASN A 339 21.33 8.56 19.54
CA ASN A 339 22.58 8.14 18.93
C ASN A 339 22.59 6.63 18.73
N PHE A 340 22.98 6.18 17.54
CA PHE A 340 23.08 4.77 17.20
C PHE A 340 24.34 4.14 17.84
N LEU A 341 24.18 3.04 18.56
CA LEU A 341 25.24 2.38 19.34
C LEU A 341 25.61 0.98 18.83
N GLY A 342 24.97 0.48 17.77
CA GLY A 342 25.27 -0.82 17.16
C GLY A 342 24.07 -1.76 17.05
N VAL A 343 24.32 -2.94 16.48
CA VAL A 343 23.33 -4.01 16.30
C VAL A 343 23.71 -5.22 17.12
N TYR A 344 22.73 -5.82 17.79
CA TYR A 344 22.94 -6.93 18.71
C TYR A 344 21.98 -8.10 18.43
N LEU A 345 22.50 -9.31 18.54
CA LEU A 345 21.75 -10.55 18.57
C LEU A 345 21.48 -10.93 20.03
N ARG A 346 20.21 -11.15 20.39
CA ARG A 346 19.85 -11.67 21.71
C ARG A 346 19.96 -13.20 21.73
N LEU A 347 20.84 -13.70 22.58
CA LEU A 347 21.07 -15.11 22.85
C LEU A 347 20.60 -15.42 24.28
N ASN A 348 19.39 -15.95 24.43
CA ASN A 348 18.74 -16.21 25.72
C ASN A 348 18.72 -14.96 26.65
N ASN A 349 19.66 -14.93 27.61
CA ASN A 349 19.81 -13.87 28.62
C ASN A 349 20.98 -12.91 28.33
N SER A 350 21.63 -13.02 27.17
CA SER A 350 22.77 -12.18 26.77
C SER A 350 22.53 -11.51 25.42
N TYR A 351 23.29 -10.46 25.14
CA TYR A 351 23.34 -9.79 23.85
C TYR A 351 24.76 -9.90 23.30
N ALA A 352 24.90 -10.44 22.10
CA ALA A 352 26.14 -10.47 21.35
C ALA A 352 26.11 -9.37 20.29
N GLU A 353 27.19 -8.60 20.18
CA GLU A 353 27.31 -7.58 19.14
C GLU A 353 27.48 -8.26 17.77
N CYS A 354 26.78 -7.71 16.77
CA CYS A 354 26.92 -8.16 15.40
C CYS A 354 28.18 -7.57 14.77
N GLU A 355 28.71 -8.26 13.76
CA GLU A 355 29.88 -7.79 13.02
C GLU A 355 29.48 -6.60 12.14
N LYS A 356 30.11 -5.45 12.36
CA LYS A 356 29.93 -4.26 11.53
C LYS A 356 30.62 -4.45 10.19
N ASP A 357 29.90 -4.24 9.10
CA ASP A 357 30.50 -4.24 7.76
C ASP A 357 31.09 -2.86 7.47
N GLU A 358 32.39 -2.69 7.74
CA GLU A 358 33.08 -1.40 7.52
C GLU A 358 33.08 -0.95 6.05
N SER A 359 32.85 -1.86 5.10
CA SER A 359 32.80 -1.53 3.67
C SER A 359 31.52 -0.81 3.23
N SER A 360 30.53 -0.73 4.13
CA SER A 360 29.18 -0.21 3.90
C SER A 360 28.96 1.24 4.36
N LEU A 361 30.01 1.92 4.86
CA LEU A 361 29.97 3.34 5.26
C LEU A 361 29.68 4.31 4.10
N HIS A 362 29.52 3.81 2.87
CA HIS A 362 29.07 4.55 1.71
C HIS A 362 27.70 4.04 1.23
N PRO A 363 26.64 4.89 1.23
CA PRO A 363 25.25 4.50 0.92
C PRO A 363 25.01 4.03 -0.52
N ASN A 364 26.02 4.00 -1.39
CA ASN A 364 25.90 3.68 -2.82
C ASN A 364 26.21 2.23 -3.20
N LYS A 365 26.53 1.33 -2.26
CA LYS A 365 26.67 -0.10 -2.61
C LYS A 365 25.31 -0.80 -2.55
N GLN A 366 24.69 -0.86 -3.73
CA GLN A 366 23.57 -1.75 -4.01
C GLN A 366 23.87 -3.18 -3.52
N ARG A 367 22.82 -3.82 -3.01
CA ARG A 367 22.73 -5.25 -2.68
C ARG A 367 23.51 -6.07 -3.73
N PRO A 368 24.39 -7.02 -3.33
CA PRO A 368 24.81 -8.05 -4.26
C PRO A 368 23.55 -8.73 -4.77
N THR A 369 23.35 -8.71 -6.08
CA THR A 369 22.26 -9.44 -6.72
C THR A 369 22.53 -10.91 -6.46
N LEU A 370 21.86 -11.49 -5.45
CA LEU A 370 21.72 -12.93 -5.36
C LEU A 370 20.94 -13.35 -6.61
N THR A 371 21.70 -13.72 -7.63
CA THR A 371 21.20 -14.37 -8.83
C THR A 371 20.60 -15.67 -8.35
N CYS A 372 19.29 -15.71 -8.15
CA CYS A 372 18.56 -16.95 -8.18
C CYS A 372 18.83 -17.56 -9.54
N LEU A 373 19.75 -18.52 -9.57
CA LEU A 373 20.00 -19.39 -10.71
C LEU A 373 18.65 -19.88 -11.22
N ASN A 374 18.36 -19.54 -12.48
CA ASN A 374 17.28 -20.14 -13.26
C ASN A 374 17.47 -21.65 -13.23
N LEU A 375 16.72 -22.33 -12.38
CA LEU A 375 16.59 -23.78 -12.36
C LEU A 375 15.12 -24.12 -12.58
N PHE A 376 14.66 -23.95 -13.82
CA PHE A 376 13.64 -24.81 -14.41
C PHE A 376 13.95 -24.99 -15.91
N PRO A 377 14.10 -26.24 -16.40
CA PRO A 377 14.23 -26.50 -17.83
C PRO A 377 12.86 -26.43 -18.51
N HIS A 378 12.90 -25.95 -19.76
CA HIS A 378 11.92 -25.95 -20.86
C HIS A 378 10.47 -26.39 -20.63
#